data_AF-A0A3N5IDJ0-F1
#
_entry.id   AF-A0A3N5IDJ0-F1
#
_cell.length_a   1.000
_cell.length_b   1.000
_cell.length_c   1.000
_cell.angle_alpha   90.00
_cell.angle_beta   90.00
_cell.angle_gamma   90.00
#
_symmetry.space_group_name_H-M   'P 1'
#
loop_
_entity.id
_entity.type
_entity.pdbx_description
1 polymer ?
#
loop_
_entity_poly.entity_id
_entity_poly.type
_entity_poly.pdbx_seq_one_letter_code
_entity_poly.pdbx_strand_id
1 'polypeptide(L)'
;MRIAVLASGRGSNLQAIIDAIEAGTAQAKIVAVISNKKDAPALERARRNRLPDLFVDPKPYAGRPDSREAYDRELLDVLRQHDVELVLLAGYMKIVTSVLVEAFANRMMNIHPSLLPSFPGLDVQKKAIEWGCKLAGCTVHFVTEGVDEGPIILQAAVPILDDDTSDTLA
;
A
#
# COMPACT_ATOMS: atom_id res chain seq x y z
N MET A 1 -11.84 7.43 -12.94
CA MET A 1 -10.67 6.56 -12.72
C MET A 1 -11.03 5.42 -11.79
N ARG A 2 -10.80 4.19 -12.20
CA ARG A 2 -11.04 2.94 -11.46
C ARG A 2 -9.77 2.55 -10.73
N ILE A 3 -9.85 2.44 -9.41
CA ILE A 3 -8.68 2.16 -8.56
C ILE A 3 -8.84 0.83 -7.81
N ALA A 4 -7.71 0.13 -7.63
CA ALA A 4 -7.62 -0.96 -6.68
C ALA A 4 -6.74 -0.56 -5.49
N VAL A 5 -7.16 -0.94 -4.29
CA VAL A 5 -6.38 -0.71 -3.06
C VAL A 5 -5.90 -2.05 -2.53
N LEU A 6 -4.58 -2.25 -2.44
CA LEU A 6 -3.96 -3.42 -1.85
C LEU A 6 -3.58 -3.10 -0.41
N ALA A 7 -4.05 -3.90 0.55
CA ALA A 7 -3.81 -3.65 1.97
C ALA A 7 -3.78 -4.95 2.80
N SER A 8 -2.75 -5.12 3.62
CA SER A 8 -2.56 -6.32 4.45
C SER A 8 -2.89 -6.13 5.93
N GLY A 9 -3.21 -4.90 6.35
CA GLY A 9 -3.27 -4.50 7.76
C GLY A 9 -4.58 -3.80 8.15
N ARG A 10 -4.45 -2.82 9.04
CA ARG A 10 -5.58 -2.08 9.66
C ARG A 10 -6.48 -1.36 8.65
N GLY A 11 -5.94 -0.96 7.50
CA GLY A 11 -6.69 -0.27 6.44
C GLY A 11 -7.07 1.17 6.77
N SER A 12 -6.28 1.89 7.57
CA SER A 12 -6.50 3.33 7.84
C SER A 12 -6.39 4.16 6.56
N ASN A 13 -5.36 3.91 5.74
CA ASN A 13 -5.22 4.57 4.42
C ASN A 13 -6.36 4.21 3.46
N LEU A 14 -6.86 2.97 3.48
CA LEU A 14 -8.07 2.61 2.73
C LEU A 14 -9.27 3.44 3.19
N GLN A 15 -9.48 3.59 4.50
CA GLN A 15 -10.57 4.41 5.02
C GLN A 15 -10.45 5.86 4.57
N ALA A 16 -9.27 6.47 4.65
CA ALA A 16 -9.05 7.84 4.19
C ALA A 16 -9.37 8.02 2.70
N ILE A 17 -9.04 7.03 1.85
CA ILE A 17 -9.39 7.05 0.43
C ILE A 17 -10.91 6.96 0.22
N ILE A 18 -11.60 6.09 0.98
CA ILE A 18 -13.07 5.98 0.95
C ILE A 18 -13.70 7.32 1.31
N ASP A 19 -13.30 7.89 2.45
CA ASP A 19 -13.84 9.13 2.98
C ASP A 19 -13.63 10.30 1.98
N ALA A 20 -12.47 10.37 1.33
CA ALA A 20 -12.18 11.40 0.32
C ALA A 20 -13.03 11.25 -0.95
N ILE A 21 -13.31 10.02 -1.39
CA ILE A 21 -14.19 9.76 -2.53
C ILE A 21 -15.64 10.12 -2.18
N GLU A 22 -16.13 9.72 -1.00
CA GLU A 22 -17.48 10.03 -0.53
C GLU A 22 -17.70 11.54 -0.33
N ALA A 23 -16.67 12.25 0.15
CA ALA A 23 -16.68 13.70 0.27
C ALA A 23 -16.54 14.44 -1.08
N GLY A 24 -16.28 13.73 -2.18
CA GLY A 24 -16.07 14.32 -3.51
C GLY A 24 -14.76 15.09 -3.68
N THR A 25 -13.83 14.98 -2.73
CA THR A 25 -12.50 15.61 -2.83
C THR A 25 -11.54 14.78 -3.68
N ALA A 26 -11.83 13.50 -3.89
CA ALA A 26 -11.14 12.61 -4.84
C ALA A 26 -12.11 12.04 -5.88
N GLN A 27 -11.80 12.25 -7.17
CA GLN A 27 -12.61 11.73 -8.29
C GLN A 27 -12.14 10.34 -8.73
N ALA A 28 -12.46 9.32 -7.95
CA ALA A 28 -12.11 7.93 -8.24
C ALA A 28 -13.24 6.97 -7.82
N LYS A 29 -13.17 5.74 -8.31
CA LYS A 29 -14.03 4.63 -7.89
C LYS A 29 -13.17 3.46 -7.46
N ILE A 30 -13.28 3.04 -6.19
CA ILE A 30 -12.65 1.81 -5.73
C ILE A 30 -13.42 0.64 -6.35
N VAL A 31 -12.74 -0.14 -7.19
CA VAL A 31 -13.32 -1.30 -7.88
C VAL A 31 -12.85 -2.62 -7.31
N ALA A 32 -11.78 -2.61 -6.50
CA ALA A 32 -11.32 -3.76 -5.75
C ALA A 32 -10.52 -3.32 -4.52
N VAL A 33 -10.75 -3.96 -3.39
CA VAL A 33 -9.86 -3.94 -2.23
C VAL A 33 -9.28 -5.33 -2.08
N ILE A 34 -7.97 -5.46 -2.23
CA ILE A 34 -7.29 -6.75 -2.29
C ILE A 34 -6.37 -6.92 -1.10
N SER A 35 -6.39 -8.09 -0.46
CA SER A 35 -5.49 -8.44 0.63
C SER A 35 -4.86 -9.81 0.40
N ASN A 36 -3.60 -9.93 0.80
CA ASN A 36 -2.89 -11.21 0.92
C ASN A 36 -3.09 -11.89 2.28
N LYS A 37 -3.94 -11.33 3.15
CA LYS A 37 -4.34 -11.88 4.45
C LYS A 37 -5.86 -11.93 4.54
N LYS A 38 -6.42 -13.13 4.73
CA LYS A 38 -7.87 -13.39 4.74
C LYS A 38 -8.61 -12.58 5.80
N ASP A 39 -7.99 -12.43 6.97
CA ASP A 39 -8.59 -11.77 8.13
C ASP A 39 -8.07 -10.33 8.30
N ALA A 40 -7.61 -9.69 7.22
CA ALA A 40 -7.16 -8.30 7.29
C ALA A 40 -8.34 -7.37 7.61
N PRO A 41 -8.21 -6.48 8.62
CA PRO A 41 -9.24 -5.49 8.93
C PRO A 41 -9.60 -4.57 7.74
N ALA A 42 -8.68 -4.37 6.80
CA ALA A 42 -8.95 -3.66 5.55
C ALA A 42 -10.09 -4.29 4.73
N LEU A 43 -10.20 -5.62 4.68
CA LEU A 43 -11.30 -6.31 3.97
C LEU A 43 -12.64 -6.10 4.67
N GLU A 44 -12.65 -6.04 6.01
CA GLU A 44 -13.87 -5.71 6.75
C GLU A 44 -14.33 -4.28 6.49
N ARG A 45 -13.40 -3.32 6.40
CA ARG A 45 -13.71 -1.94 6.01
C ARG A 45 -14.32 -1.88 4.61
N ALA A 46 -13.75 -2.62 3.65
CA ALA A 46 -14.31 -2.72 2.31
C ALA A 46 -15.75 -3.25 2.32
N ARG A 47 -16.02 -4.37 3.03
CA ARG A 47 -17.37 -4.92 3.19
C ARG A 47 -18.36 -3.94 3.78
N ARG A 48 -17.98 -3.23 4.86
CA ARG A 48 -18.84 -2.23 5.52
C ARG A 48 -19.24 -1.10 4.57
N ASN A 49 -18.35 -0.72 3.66
CA ASN A 49 -18.58 0.30 2.64
C ASN A 49 -19.10 -0.27 1.31
N ARG A 50 -19.52 -1.56 1.28
CA ARG A 50 -20.07 -2.23 0.09
C ARG A 50 -19.12 -2.21 -1.11
N LEU A 51 -17.81 -2.29 -0.85
CA LEU A 51 -16.77 -2.38 -1.87
C LEU A 51 -16.38 -3.85 -2.09
N PRO A 52 -15.97 -4.25 -3.31
CA PRO A 52 -15.46 -5.60 -3.56
C PRO A 52 -14.22 -5.88 -2.71
N ASP A 53 -14.33 -6.85 -1.79
CA ASP A 53 -13.28 -7.27 -0.88
C ASP A 53 -12.72 -8.65 -1.30
N LEU A 54 -11.49 -8.66 -1.78
CA LEU A 54 -10.89 -9.84 -2.40
C LEU A 54 -9.70 -10.32 -1.58
N PHE A 55 -9.77 -11.57 -1.13
CA PHE A 55 -8.63 -12.26 -0.55
C PHE A 55 -7.94 -13.09 -1.64
N VAL A 56 -6.67 -12.80 -1.92
CA VAL A 56 -5.84 -13.57 -2.85
C VAL A 56 -4.75 -14.27 -2.04
N ASP A 57 -4.89 -15.58 -1.87
CA ASP A 57 -4.04 -16.38 -0.99
C ASP A 57 -2.65 -16.60 -1.60
N PRO A 58 -1.55 -16.18 -0.96
CA PRO A 58 -0.20 -16.49 -1.43
C PRO A 58 0.23 -17.94 -1.16
N LYS A 59 -0.46 -18.69 -0.30
CA LYS A 59 -0.06 -20.06 0.12
C LYS A 59 0.05 -21.06 -1.05
N PRO A 60 -0.86 -21.08 -2.05
CA PRO A 60 -0.78 -22.05 -3.16
C PRO A 60 0.49 -21.93 -4.02
N TYR A 61 1.16 -20.78 -3.96
CA TYR A 61 2.37 -20.48 -4.74
C TYR A 61 3.65 -20.70 -3.92
N ALA A 62 3.54 -20.87 -2.59
CA ALA A 62 4.69 -21.00 -1.70
C ALA A 62 5.57 -22.21 -2.07
N GLY A 63 6.89 -22.06 -1.91
CA GLY A 63 7.87 -23.12 -2.16
C GLY A 63 8.22 -23.37 -3.63
N ARG A 64 7.59 -22.66 -4.58
CA ARG A 64 7.96 -22.70 -5.99
C ARG A 64 9.15 -21.78 -6.29
N PRO A 65 10.02 -22.12 -7.26
CA PRO A 65 11.10 -21.22 -7.69
C PRO A 65 10.61 -19.83 -8.11
N ASP A 66 9.43 -19.75 -8.75
CA ASP A 66 8.79 -18.51 -9.23
C ASP A 66 7.61 -18.08 -8.35
N SER A 67 7.63 -18.43 -7.06
CA SER A 67 6.48 -18.25 -6.15
C SER A 67 5.94 -16.82 -6.09
N ARG A 68 6.81 -15.81 -6.19
CA ARG A 68 6.41 -14.40 -6.14
C ARG A 68 5.75 -13.97 -7.45
N GLU A 69 6.38 -14.29 -8.58
CA GLU A 69 5.90 -13.98 -9.92
C GLU A 69 4.58 -14.69 -10.19
N ALA A 70 4.45 -15.96 -9.79
CA ALA A 70 3.22 -16.72 -9.94
C ALA A 70 2.05 -16.12 -9.14
N TYR A 71 2.32 -15.65 -7.93
CA TYR A 71 1.33 -14.95 -7.11
C TYR A 71 0.95 -13.57 -7.70
N ASP A 72 1.93 -12.83 -8.22
CA ASP A 72 1.69 -11.53 -8.85
C ASP A 72 0.93 -11.65 -10.17
N ARG A 73 1.07 -12.76 -10.92
CA ARG A 73 0.22 -13.06 -12.09
C ARG A 73 -1.24 -13.25 -11.71
N GLU A 74 -1.51 -13.96 -10.61
CA GLU A 74 -2.89 -14.08 -10.08
C GLU A 74 -3.46 -12.71 -9.70
N LEU A 75 -2.68 -11.89 -9.00
CA LEU A 75 -3.10 -10.51 -8.69
C LEU A 75 -3.36 -9.70 -9.96
N LEU A 76 -2.50 -9.81 -10.97
CA LEU A 76 -2.66 -9.12 -12.24
C LEU A 76 -3.97 -9.51 -12.94
N ASP A 77 -4.31 -10.80 -12.94
CA ASP A 77 -5.55 -11.28 -13.55
C ASP A 77 -6.78 -10.74 -12.81
N VAL A 78 -6.76 -10.74 -11.47
CA VAL A 78 -7.82 -10.11 -10.66
C VAL A 78 -7.95 -8.62 -10.95
N LEU A 79 -6.83 -7.89 -11.03
CA LEU A 79 -6.83 -6.45 -11.34
C LEU A 79 -7.40 -6.18 -12.75
N ARG A 80 -7.09 -7.02 -13.73
CA ARG A 80 -7.63 -6.92 -15.09
C ARG A 80 -9.12 -7.22 -15.15
N GLN A 81 -9.60 -8.23 -14.44
CA GLN A 81 -11.04 -8.55 -14.35
C GLN A 81 -11.90 -7.40 -13.80
N HIS A 82 -11.28 -6.50 -13.03
CA HIS A 82 -11.94 -5.33 -12.45
C HIS A 82 -11.68 -4.04 -13.23
N ASP A 83 -11.03 -4.11 -14.40
CA ASP A 83 -10.65 -2.95 -15.23
C ASP A 83 -9.93 -1.87 -14.42
N VAL A 84 -8.91 -2.25 -13.65
CA VAL A 84 -8.17 -1.32 -12.78
C VAL A 84 -7.26 -0.41 -13.62
N GLU A 85 -7.35 0.89 -13.40
CA GLU A 85 -6.53 1.91 -14.07
C GLU A 85 -5.32 2.32 -13.22
N LEU A 86 -5.47 2.35 -11.89
CA LEU A 86 -4.44 2.73 -10.91
C LEU A 86 -4.47 1.81 -9.68
N VAL A 87 -3.30 1.32 -9.27
CA VAL A 87 -3.11 0.49 -8.09
C VAL A 87 -2.52 1.31 -6.94
N LEU A 88 -3.11 1.21 -5.75
CA LEU A 88 -2.65 1.86 -4.54
C LEU A 88 -2.21 0.81 -3.51
N LEU A 89 -0.92 0.80 -3.17
CA LEU A 89 -0.37 0.00 -2.09
C LEU A 89 -0.55 0.78 -0.78
N ALA A 90 -1.50 0.36 0.04
CA ALA A 90 -1.93 1.05 1.26
C ALA A 90 -1.69 0.15 2.49
N GLY A 91 -0.41 0.00 2.87
CA GLY A 91 0.00 -0.97 3.89
C GLY A 91 -0.02 -2.40 3.38
N TYR A 92 0.37 -2.59 2.11
CA TYR A 92 0.53 -3.90 1.49
C TYR A 92 1.90 -4.49 1.83
N MET A 93 1.92 -5.68 2.43
CA MET A 93 3.11 -6.27 3.07
C MET A 93 3.77 -7.36 2.20
N LYS A 94 3.66 -7.26 0.87
CA LYS A 94 4.45 -8.07 -0.06
C LYS A 94 5.17 -7.17 -1.05
N ILE A 95 6.43 -7.50 -1.33
CA ILE A 95 7.22 -6.84 -2.38
C ILE A 95 6.69 -7.32 -3.73
N VAL A 96 6.13 -6.39 -4.50
CA VAL A 96 5.68 -6.64 -5.87
C VAL A 96 6.89 -6.94 -6.78
N THR A 97 6.67 -7.75 -7.81
CA THR A 97 7.65 -8.14 -8.83
C THR A 97 7.46 -7.32 -10.09
N SER A 98 8.39 -7.46 -11.04
CA SER A 98 8.29 -6.83 -12.36
C SER A 98 6.98 -7.13 -13.09
N VAL A 99 6.35 -8.29 -12.82
CA VAL A 99 5.03 -8.65 -13.36
C VAL A 99 3.99 -7.55 -13.14
N LEU A 100 3.91 -7.03 -11.90
CA LEU A 100 2.96 -5.96 -11.56
C LEU A 100 3.52 -4.58 -11.89
N VAL A 101 4.81 -4.35 -11.65
CA VAL A 101 5.45 -3.05 -11.90
C VAL A 101 5.36 -2.67 -13.38
N GLU A 102 5.65 -3.59 -14.29
CA GLU A 102 5.56 -3.35 -15.74
C GLU A 102 4.11 -3.18 -16.18
N ALA A 103 3.20 -4.03 -15.71
CA ALA A 103 1.78 -3.97 -16.07
C ALA A 103 1.10 -2.66 -15.62
N PHE A 104 1.58 -2.05 -14.54
CA PHE A 104 1.10 -0.78 -13.98
C PHE A 104 2.20 0.28 -13.93
N ALA A 105 3.09 0.30 -14.92
CA ALA A 105 4.14 1.32 -15.02
C ALA A 105 3.52 2.73 -14.97
N ASN A 106 4.04 3.57 -14.05
CA ASN A 106 3.52 4.91 -13.74
C ASN A 106 2.03 4.95 -13.31
N ARG A 107 1.46 3.80 -12.94
CA ARG A 107 0.06 3.62 -12.50
C ARG A 107 -0.03 2.71 -11.26
N MET A 108 1.04 2.64 -10.49
CA MET A 108 1.08 2.01 -9.17
C MET A 108 1.75 2.98 -8.19
N MET A 109 1.07 3.29 -7.10
CA MET A 109 1.55 4.20 -6.06
C MET A 109 1.62 3.47 -4.73
N ASN A 110 2.60 3.84 -3.91
CA ASN A 110 2.73 3.37 -2.53
C ASN A 110 2.79 4.57 -1.59
N ILE A 111 2.28 4.39 -0.38
CA ILE A 111 2.53 5.29 0.75
C ILE A 111 3.48 4.62 1.73
N HIS A 112 4.60 5.28 1.99
CA HIS A 112 5.64 4.81 2.89
C HIS A 112 5.75 5.74 4.11
N PRO A 113 5.78 5.23 5.36
CA PRO A 113 5.75 6.07 6.55
C PRO A 113 7.13 6.63 6.96
N SER A 114 7.88 7.12 5.98
CA SER A 114 9.08 7.93 6.22
C SER A 114 9.19 9.07 5.20
N LEU A 115 10.10 10.01 5.44
CA LEU A 115 10.56 10.95 4.44
C LEU A 115 11.65 10.28 3.57
N LEU A 116 11.24 9.59 2.51
CA LEU A 116 12.19 8.98 1.56
C LEU A 116 13.14 10.06 1.00
N PRO A 117 14.43 9.72 0.77
CA PRO A 117 15.01 8.37 0.78
C PRO A 117 15.42 7.85 2.17
N SER A 118 15.14 8.57 3.26
CA SER A 118 15.48 8.11 4.61
C SER A 118 14.58 6.95 5.05
N PHE A 119 15.18 5.93 5.66
CA PHE A 119 14.49 4.77 6.25
C PHE A 119 13.53 4.03 5.29
N PRO A 120 14.02 3.41 4.21
CA PRO A 120 13.20 2.47 3.43
C PRO A 120 12.91 1.17 4.22
N GLY A 121 11.92 0.41 3.77
CA GLY A 121 11.56 -0.90 4.35
C GLY A 121 10.68 -0.83 5.61
N LEU A 122 10.89 -1.74 6.56
CA LEU A 122 9.98 -1.92 7.71
C LEU A 122 10.42 -1.17 8.98
N ASP A 123 9.49 -1.04 9.94
CA ASP A 123 9.71 -0.49 11.28
C ASP A 123 10.36 0.91 11.30
N VAL A 124 9.96 1.76 10.36
CA VAL A 124 10.63 3.02 10.05
C VAL A 124 10.43 4.09 11.12
N GLN A 125 9.28 4.11 11.80
CA GLN A 125 9.03 4.99 12.93
C GLN A 125 10.01 4.69 14.08
N LYS A 126 10.21 3.40 14.39
CA LYS A 126 11.17 2.95 15.39
C LYS A 126 12.59 3.35 15.00
N LYS A 127 12.99 3.11 13.75
CA LYS A 127 14.32 3.49 13.24
C LYS A 127 14.57 5.00 13.35
N ALA A 128 13.57 5.83 13.01
CA ALA A 128 13.69 7.28 13.09
C ALA A 128 13.89 7.76 14.54
N ILE A 129 13.13 7.20 15.48
CA ILE A 129 13.27 7.51 16.92
C ILE A 129 14.65 7.06 17.44
N GLU A 130 15.05 5.81 17.16
CA GLU A 130 16.35 5.26 17.61
C GLU A 130 17.55 6.00 17.02
N TRP A 131 17.41 6.52 15.79
CA TRP A 131 18.43 7.37 15.16
C TRP A 131 18.51 8.77 15.79
N GLY A 132 17.53 9.16 16.61
CA GLY A 132 17.45 10.48 17.24
C GLY A 132 16.94 11.58 16.31
N CYS A 133 16.18 11.22 15.26
CA CYS A 133 15.54 12.21 14.40
C CYS A 133 14.57 13.10 15.21
N LYS A 134 14.40 14.36 14.79
CA LYS A 134 13.39 15.29 15.33
C LYS A 134 12.25 15.60 14.36
N LEU A 135 12.37 15.09 13.13
CA LEU A 135 11.36 15.13 12.09
C LEU A 135 11.24 13.74 11.47
N ALA A 136 10.00 13.29 11.30
CA ALA A 136 9.60 12.14 10.50
C ALA A 136 8.61 12.61 9.44
N GLY A 137 7.92 11.66 8.81
CA GLY A 137 6.90 11.97 7.82
C GLY A 137 6.44 10.75 7.06
N CYS A 138 5.71 10.99 5.99
CA CYS A 138 5.33 9.98 5.02
C CYS A 138 5.58 10.46 3.60
N THR A 139 5.72 9.50 2.69
CA THR A 139 5.99 9.73 1.27
C THR A 139 5.02 8.93 0.43
N VAL A 140 4.34 9.59 -0.50
CA VAL A 140 3.64 8.94 -1.61
C VAL A 140 4.58 8.95 -2.81
N HIS A 141 4.81 7.78 -3.40
CA HIS A 141 5.71 7.64 -4.54
C HIS A 141 5.18 6.61 -5.55
N PHE A 142 5.65 6.69 -6.80
CA PHE A 142 5.43 5.64 -7.77
C PHE A 142 6.21 4.38 -7.39
N VAL A 143 5.67 3.22 -7.69
CA VAL A 143 6.34 1.94 -7.46
C VAL A 143 7.23 1.58 -8.65
N THR A 144 8.46 1.19 -8.36
CA THR A 144 9.45 0.65 -9.31
C THR A 144 9.90 -0.73 -8.83
N GLU A 145 10.83 -1.38 -9.54
CA GLU A 145 11.39 -2.67 -9.09
C GLU A 145 12.19 -2.55 -7.79
N GLY A 146 12.83 -1.40 -7.58
CA GLY A 146 13.51 -1.06 -6.33
C GLY A 146 12.51 -0.77 -5.22
N VAL A 147 12.74 -1.34 -4.03
CA VAL A 147 11.87 -1.15 -2.87
C VAL A 147 12.01 0.28 -2.35
N ASP A 148 10.90 1.03 -2.38
CA ASP A 148 10.84 2.44 -1.94
C ASP A 148 11.79 3.40 -2.69
N GLU A 149 12.16 3.06 -3.93
CA GLU A 149 13.12 3.84 -4.76
C GLU A 149 12.45 4.64 -5.89
N GLY A 150 11.14 4.49 -6.07
CA GLY A 150 10.46 5.12 -7.18
C GLY A 150 10.26 6.64 -7.00
N PRO A 151 9.95 7.36 -8.09
CA PRO A 151 9.81 8.82 -8.05
C PRO A 151 8.77 9.29 -7.03
N ILE A 152 9.18 10.24 -6.18
CA ILE A 152 8.35 10.85 -5.15
C ILE A 152 7.28 11.73 -5.81
N ILE A 153 6.04 11.60 -5.33
CA ILE A 153 4.89 12.40 -5.77
C ILE A 153 4.64 13.52 -4.75
N LEU A 154 4.49 13.16 -3.47
CA LEU A 154 4.20 14.07 -2.37
C LEU A 154 4.84 13.57 -1.07
N GLN A 155 5.17 14.49 -0.18
CA GLN A 155 5.63 14.20 1.19
C GLN A 155 4.94 15.10 2.19
N ALA A 156 4.79 14.59 3.42
CA ALA A 156 4.35 15.36 4.56
C ALA A 156 5.26 15.07 5.74
N ALA A 157 5.71 16.12 6.44
CA ALA A 157 6.58 16.00 7.61
C ALA A 157 5.77 16.16 8.90
N VAL A 158 6.19 15.44 9.94
CA VAL A 158 5.66 15.54 11.30
C VAL A 158 6.83 15.64 12.30
N PRO A 159 6.69 16.38 13.40
CA PRO A 159 7.70 16.38 14.46
C PRO A 159 7.76 15.01 15.15
N ILE A 160 8.94 14.64 15.64
CA ILE A 160 9.10 13.57 16.62
C ILE A 160 9.24 14.26 17.98
N LEU A 161 8.28 14.02 18.88
CA LEU A 161 8.31 14.53 20.24
C LEU A 161 9.26 13.68 21.11
N ASP A 162 9.73 14.24 22.22
CA ASP A 162 10.71 13.57 23.06
C ASP A 162 10.17 12.30 23.75
N ASP A 163 8.85 12.20 23.91
CA ASP A 163 8.13 11.05 24.49
C ASP A 163 7.42 10.17 23.46
N ASP A 164 7.65 10.39 22.16
CA ASP A 164 7.05 9.57 21.12
C ASP A 164 7.53 8.11 21.19
N THR A 165 6.56 7.22 21.01
CA THR A 165 6.77 5.80 20.75
C THR A 165 6.54 5.52 19.26
N SER A 166 6.94 4.34 18.78
CA SER A 166 6.64 3.95 17.40
C SER A 166 5.14 3.96 17.09
N ASP A 167 4.28 3.70 18.08
CA ASP A 167 2.83 3.69 17.91
C ASP A 167 2.21 5.09 17.92
N THR A 168 2.75 6.04 18.72
CA THR A 168 2.24 7.43 18.74
C THR A 168 2.69 8.24 17.53
N LEU A 169 3.84 7.88 16.95
CA LEU A 169 4.36 8.47 15.72
C LEU A 169 3.69 7.93 14.44
N ALA A 170 3.04 6.77 14.49
CA ALA A 170 2.55 6.02 13.31
C ALA A 170 1.15 6.39 12.80
#